data_AF-A0A1F2WPU3-F1
#
_entry.id   AF-A0A1F2WPU3-F1
#
_cell.length_a   1.000
_cell.length_b   1.000
_cell.length_c   1.000
_cell.angle_alpha   90.00
_cell.angle_beta   90.00
_cell.angle_gamma   90.00
#
_symmetry.space_group_name_H-M   'P 1'
#
loop_
_entity.id
_entity.type
_entity.pdbx_description
1 polymer ?
#
loop_
_entity_poly.entity_id
_entity_poly.type
_entity_poly.pdbx_seq_one_letter_code
_entity_poly.pdbx_strand_id
1 'polypeptide(L)'
;ELAACDSPPHEASFLGAGCYRHYVPSAVRALVSRGEFSTSYTPYQAEVSQGTLQHIFEFQTCVCELVGLDVANASLYDGPSALAEAAFMALRLTEREGIVVSTGVHPEAVQVVETYAAGPGLAVRRWPLQTASGVTRVEPGRLPANAGVVLVQQPNYLGVVEDLELLAEAAHAAGALLAVSVNPSTLGVLEAPGRLGADIVVGDAQVFGNSPSFGGPSAGFLACDSRHVRQVPGRLVGQTTDADGRVCYTLTLQAREQHIRRAKATSNICSNQALSALAATIHLALLGPRGLRERAEICLQRAHYLQRALCRLPGIEPFVTGLFFFEFALSLPCPAEIFAAAMRARGVDPGVPLSRLGSAIGNAGSRSAAANRTRGENVLLVAVTEVNPPEALDRYVAAAGEVLDHFAATSRGPLP
;
A
#
# COMPACT_ATOMS: atom_id res chain seq x y z
N GLU A 1 -9.46 -15.83 -27.38
CA GLU A 1 -8.18 -15.87 -28.11
C GLU A 1 -7.17 -14.90 -27.52
N LEU A 2 -7.40 -13.57 -27.54
CA LEU A 2 -6.46 -12.60 -26.95
C LEU A 2 -6.16 -12.85 -25.46
N ALA A 3 -7.16 -13.03 -24.61
CA ALA A 3 -6.96 -13.32 -23.18
C ALA A 3 -6.25 -14.67 -22.92
N ALA A 4 -6.17 -15.57 -23.91
CA ALA A 4 -5.43 -16.83 -23.79
C ALA A 4 -3.93 -16.65 -24.09
N CYS A 5 -3.50 -15.50 -24.61
CA CYS A 5 -2.09 -15.15 -24.77
C CYS A 5 -1.45 -14.68 -23.45
N ASP A 6 -2.26 -14.28 -22.47
CA ASP A 6 -1.78 -13.91 -21.14
C ASP A 6 -1.27 -15.15 -20.40
N SER A 7 -0.14 -14.99 -19.69
CA SER A 7 0.36 -16.01 -18.77
C SER A 7 -0.11 -15.68 -17.36
N PRO A 8 -1.10 -16.40 -16.81
CA PRO A 8 -1.53 -16.16 -15.44
C PRO A 8 -0.39 -16.45 -14.46
N PRO A 9 -0.38 -15.82 -13.27
CA PRO A 9 0.58 -16.17 -12.24
C PRO A 9 0.44 -17.65 -11.89
N HIS A 10 1.57 -18.27 -11.54
CA HIS A 10 1.56 -19.65 -11.08
C HIS A 10 0.73 -19.80 -9.79
N GLU A 11 0.36 -21.03 -9.47
CA GLU A 11 -0.29 -21.34 -8.19
C GLU A 11 0.62 -20.92 -7.01
N ALA A 12 1.92 -21.23 -7.12
CA ALA A 12 2.97 -20.80 -6.20
C ALA A 12 3.52 -19.43 -6.62
N SER A 13 2.72 -18.37 -6.45
CA SER A 13 3.11 -16.99 -6.77
C SER A 13 3.26 -16.13 -5.52
N PHE A 14 4.42 -15.48 -5.41
CA PHE A 14 4.86 -14.68 -4.26
C PHE A 14 5.17 -13.24 -4.67
N LEU A 15 4.53 -12.80 -5.76
CA LEU A 15 4.57 -11.43 -6.23
C LEU A 15 3.83 -10.51 -5.24
N GLY A 16 4.36 -9.31 -5.05
CA GLY A 16 3.83 -8.28 -4.16
C GLY A 16 4.16 -6.91 -4.72
N ALA A 17 4.90 -6.10 -3.96
CA ALA A 17 5.26 -4.73 -4.33
C ALA A 17 4.02 -3.86 -4.57
N GLY A 18 3.14 -3.78 -3.57
CA GLY A 18 1.95 -2.91 -3.61
C GLY A 18 0.70 -3.51 -4.25
N CYS A 19 0.79 -4.66 -4.93
CA CYS A 19 -0.36 -5.37 -5.48
C CYS A 19 -0.33 -6.84 -5.04
N TYR A 20 -1.37 -7.27 -4.31
CA TYR A 20 -1.34 -8.53 -3.58
C TYR A 20 -2.51 -9.43 -3.94
N ARG A 21 -2.24 -10.72 -4.12
CA ARG A 21 -3.27 -11.73 -4.31
C ARG A 21 -3.87 -12.08 -2.94
N HIS A 22 -5.15 -11.81 -2.79
CA HIS A 22 -5.96 -12.28 -1.67
C HIS A 22 -7.11 -13.12 -2.18
N TYR A 23 -7.63 -13.99 -1.32
CA TYR A 23 -8.85 -14.72 -1.63
C TYR A 23 -10.02 -13.73 -1.74
N VAL A 24 -10.78 -13.81 -2.84
CA VAL A 24 -11.98 -13.00 -3.04
C VAL A 24 -13.20 -13.92 -2.93
N PRO A 25 -14.03 -13.79 -1.88
CA PRO A 25 -15.23 -14.59 -1.74
C PRO A 25 -16.17 -14.44 -2.95
N SER A 26 -16.77 -15.54 -3.41
CA SER A 26 -17.69 -15.54 -4.57
C SER A 26 -18.86 -14.57 -4.40
N ALA A 27 -19.32 -14.36 -3.16
CA ALA A 27 -20.35 -13.40 -2.80
C ALA A 27 -20.00 -11.96 -3.21
N VAL A 28 -18.72 -11.56 -3.13
CA VAL A 28 -18.26 -10.22 -3.55
C VAL A 28 -18.57 -10.02 -5.03
N ARG A 29 -18.12 -10.94 -5.89
CA ARG A 29 -18.35 -10.86 -7.34
C ARG A 29 -19.85 -10.88 -7.67
N ALA A 30 -20.62 -11.73 -7.00
CA ALA A 30 -22.07 -11.82 -7.22
C ALA A 30 -22.78 -10.49 -6.89
N LEU A 31 -22.48 -9.90 -5.73
CA LEU A 31 -23.13 -8.68 -5.26
C LEU A 31 -22.71 -7.43 -6.05
N VAL A 32 -21.41 -7.28 -6.32
CA VAL A 32 -20.88 -6.15 -7.10
C VAL A 32 -21.41 -6.14 -8.54
N SER A 33 -21.71 -7.32 -9.10
CA SER A 33 -22.26 -7.46 -10.46
C SER A 33 -23.73 -7.09 -10.62
N ARG A 34 -24.43 -6.77 -9.52
CA ARG A 34 -25.85 -6.39 -9.57
C ARG A 34 -26.02 -5.06 -10.32
N GLY A 35 -27.10 -4.96 -11.11
CA GLY A 35 -27.33 -3.85 -12.02
C GLY A 35 -27.48 -2.50 -11.30
N GLU A 36 -28.12 -2.51 -10.14
CA GLU A 36 -28.33 -1.34 -9.27
C GLU A 36 -27.03 -0.71 -8.76
N PHE A 37 -25.93 -1.46 -8.67
CA PHE A 37 -24.62 -0.91 -8.32
C PHE A 37 -23.81 -0.58 -9.58
N SER A 38 -23.71 -1.52 -10.50
CA SER A 38 -22.83 -1.44 -11.67
C SER A 38 -23.27 -0.43 -12.75
N THR A 39 -24.55 -0.08 -12.82
CA THR A 39 -25.07 0.89 -13.81
C THR A 39 -25.35 2.27 -13.22
N SER A 40 -25.37 2.39 -11.89
CA SER A 40 -25.58 3.65 -11.21
C SER A 40 -24.37 4.59 -11.38
N TYR A 41 -24.64 5.90 -11.42
CA TYR A 41 -23.58 6.91 -11.42
C TYR A 41 -23.55 7.66 -10.09
N THR A 42 -22.82 8.79 -10.04
CA THR A 42 -22.72 9.61 -8.83
C THR A 42 -24.12 9.87 -8.23
N PRO A 43 -24.32 9.61 -6.92
CA PRO A 43 -25.63 9.71 -6.26
C PRO A 43 -26.02 11.17 -5.97
N TYR A 44 -26.17 12.00 -7.02
CA TYR A 44 -26.57 13.41 -6.89
C TYR A 44 -28.02 13.57 -6.42
N GLN A 45 -28.89 12.61 -6.71
CA GLN A 45 -30.28 12.58 -6.27
C GLN A 45 -30.39 11.62 -5.09
N ALA A 46 -30.21 12.15 -3.88
CA ALA A 46 -30.03 11.34 -2.68
C ALA A 46 -31.26 10.47 -2.37
N GLU A 47 -32.46 10.99 -2.61
CA GLU A 47 -33.75 10.36 -2.34
C GLU A 47 -33.94 9.04 -3.10
N VAL A 48 -33.32 8.92 -4.28
CA VAL A 48 -33.39 7.70 -5.12
C VAL A 48 -32.06 6.94 -5.16
N SER A 49 -31.11 7.28 -4.28
CA SER A 49 -29.76 6.71 -4.25
C SER A 49 -29.32 6.25 -2.86
N GLN A 50 -30.25 6.03 -1.93
CA GLN A 50 -29.93 5.72 -0.53
C GLN A 50 -29.09 4.45 -0.35
N GLY A 51 -29.31 3.40 -1.14
CA GLY A 51 -28.47 2.18 -1.07
C GLY A 51 -27.00 2.45 -1.45
N THR A 52 -26.77 3.24 -2.50
CA THR A 52 -25.42 3.67 -2.91
C THR A 52 -24.76 4.54 -1.84
N LEU A 53 -25.50 5.52 -1.32
CA LEU A 53 -24.99 6.41 -0.28
C LEU A 53 -24.69 5.66 1.02
N GLN A 54 -25.54 4.72 1.41
CA GLN A 54 -25.32 3.91 2.60
C GLN A 54 -24.04 3.07 2.48
N HIS A 55 -23.81 2.33 1.38
CA HIS A 55 -22.59 1.52 1.31
C HIS A 55 -21.31 2.37 1.22
N ILE A 56 -21.40 3.60 0.68
CA ILE A 56 -20.29 4.55 0.70
C ILE A 56 -20.03 5.01 2.15
N PHE A 57 -21.08 5.30 2.91
CA PHE A 57 -20.95 5.63 4.32
C PHE A 57 -20.36 4.45 5.13
N GLU A 58 -20.78 3.21 4.84
CA GLU A 58 -20.20 2.00 5.42
C GLU A 58 -18.74 1.83 5.04
N PHE A 59 -18.36 2.07 3.78
CA PHE A 59 -16.95 2.09 3.35
C PHE A 59 -16.13 3.08 4.17
N GLN A 60 -16.60 4.32 4.30
CA GLN A 60 -15.95 5.35 5.10
C GLN A 60 -15.81 4.92 6.55
N THR A 61 -16.86 4.31 7.12
CA THR A 61 -16.86 3.79 8.50
C THR A 61 -15.81 2.70 8.67
N CYS A 62 -15.75 1.72 7.78
CA CYS A 62 -14.74 0.66 7.82
C CYS A 62 -13.31 1.23 7.75
N VAL A 63 -13.07 2.22 6.88
CA VAL A 63 -11.75 2.87 6.78
C VAL A 63 -11.41 3.59 8.09
N CYS A 64 -12.34 4.40 8.64
CA CYS A 64 -12.16 5.10 9.91
C CYS A 64 -11.81 4.13 11.06
N GLU A 65 -12.55 3.02 11.18
CA GLU A 65 -12.31 2.01 12.21
C GLU A 65 -10.95 1.33 12.05
N LEU A 66 -10.54 1.00 10.82
CA LEU A 66 -9.24 0.38 10.54
C LEU A 66 -8.07 1.29 10.88
N VAL A 67 -8.16 2.56 10.52
CA VAL A 67 -7.03 3.50 10.60
C VAL A 67 -7.03 4.35 11.87
N GLY A 68 -8.11 4.30 12.65
CA GLY A 68 -8.22 5.00 13.93
C GLY A 68 -8.35 6.51 13.77
N LEU A 69 -9.12 6.98 12.78
CA LEU A 69 -9.36 8.39 12.48
C LEU A 69 -10.84 8.68 12.26
N ASP A 70 -11.25 9.94 12.34
CA ASP A 70 -12.67 10.32 12.40
C ASP A 70 -13.37 10.32 11.04
N VAL A 71 -12.68 10.72 9.98
CA VAL A 71 -13.27 10.96 8.67
C VAL A 71 -12.46 10.28 7.58
N ALA A 72 -13.14 9.51 6.73
CA ALA A 72 -12.60 8.97 5.49
C ALA A 72 -13.42 9.45 4.29
N ASN A 73 -12.77 9.61 3.14
CA ASN A 73 -13.46 9.97 1.91
C ASN A 73 -14.11 8.77 1.21
N ALA A 74 -14.98 9.07 0.26
CA ALA A 74 -15.65 8.08 -0.59
C ALA A 74 -14.74 7.60 -1.73
N SER A 75 -13.55 7.12 -1.41
CA SER A 75 -12.49 6.66 -2.31
C SER A 75 -11.78 7.73 -3.18
N LEU A 76 -10.60 7.35 -3.67
CA LEU A 76 -9.74 7.99 -4.66
C LEU A 76 -9.37 6.98 -5.77
N TYR A 77 -8.53 7.38 -6.74
CA TYR A 77 -8.20 6.54 -7.89
C TYR A 77 -7.44 5.26 -7.53
N ASP A 78 -6.44 5.38 -6.66
CA ASP A 78 -5.56 4.31 -6.19
C ASP A 78 -4.77 4.79 -4.94
N GLY A 79 -4.00 3.90 -4.32
CA GLY A 79 -3.13 4.26 -3.19
C GLY A 79 -2.07 5.33 -3.50
N PRO A 80 -1.29 5.23 -4.60
CA PRO A 80 -0.30 6.24 -5.00
C PRO A 80 -0.86 7.67 -5.15
N SER A 81 -1.99 7.83 -5.84
CA SER A 81 -2.66 9.12 -5.98
C SER A 81 -3.23 9.62 -4.66
N ALA A 82 -3.71 8.72 -3.79
CA ALA A 82 -4.11 9.07 -2.44
C ALA A 82 -2.95 9.65 -1.61
N LEU A 83 -1.74 9.08 -1.73
CA LEU A 83 -0.55 9.61 -1.06
C LEU A 83 -0.16 11.01 -1.58
N ALA A 84 -0.28 11.25 -2.87
CA ALA A 84 -0.09 12.59 -3.43
C ALA A 84 -1.14 13.58 -2.90
N GLU A 85 -2.40 13.18 -2.85
CA GLU A 85 -3.48 14.01 -2.29
C GLU A 85 -3.27 14.31 -0.80
N ALA A 86 -2.78 13.35 -0.01
CA ALA A 86 -2.43 13.57 1.39
C ALA A 86 -1.31 14.60 1.55
N ALA A 87 -0.29 14.56 0.68
CA ALA A 87 0.75 15.57 0.68
C ALA A 87 0.16 16.97 0.46
N PHE A 88 -0.65 17.14 -0.60
CA PHE A 88 -1.25 18.44 -0.93
C PHE A 88 -2.27 18.91 0.12
N MET A 89 -3.03 17.99 0.72
CA MET A 89 -3.90 18.29 1.85
C MET A 89 -3.10 18.83 3.04
N ALA A 90 -2.00 18.19 3.40
CA ALA A 90 -1.13 18.62 4.49
C ALA A 90 -0.46 19.98 4.21
N LEU A 91 -0.02 20.25 2.98
CA LEU A 91 0.51 21.56 2.61
C LEU A 91 -0.54 22.68 2.76
N ARG A 92 -1.81 22.43 2.37
CA ARG A 92 -2.90 23.39 2.61
C ARG A 92 -3.21 23.61 4.08
N LEU A 93 -3.08 22.58 4.91
CA LEU A 93 -3.34 22.65 6.36
C LEU A 93 -2.22 23.39 7.11
N THR A 94 -0.97 23.18 6.69
CA THR A 94 0.21 23.76 7.35
C THR A 94 0.64 25.10 6.76
N GLU A 95 0.14 25.47 5.59
CA GLU A 95 0.56 26.64 4.82
C GLU A 95 2.07 26.63 4.53
N ARG A 96 2.60 25.42 4.24
CA ARG A 96 4.01 25.16 3.96
C ARG A 96 4.16 24.46 2.62
N GLU A 97 5.40 24.39 2.14
CA GLU A 97 5.72 23.87 0.79
C GLU A 97 6.62 22.63 0.82
N GLY A 98 7.24 22.30 1.96
CA GLY A 98 8.19 21.20 2.06
C GLY A 98 7.49 19.84 2.13
N ILE A 99 7.76 18.97 1.16
CA ILE A 99 7.36 17.57 1.17
C ILE A 99 8.58 16.73 1.53
N VAL A 100 8.50 15.95 2.61
CA VAL A 100 9.54 14.99 3.00
C VAL A 100 8.96 13.58 2.84
N VAL A 101 9.69 12.67 2.18
CA VAL A 101 9.22 11.32 1.89
C VAL A 101 10.27 10.31 2.31
N SER A 102 9.90 9.35 3.16
CA SER A 102 10.77 8.23 3.49
C SER A 102 11.17 7.46 2.24
N THR A 103 12.44 7.05 2.13
CA THR A 103 12.86 6.13 1.07
C THR A 103 12.29 4.72 1.26
N GLY A 104 11.60 4.45 2.37
CA GLY A 104 10.78 3.28 2.58
C GLY A 104 9.40 3.35 1.93
N VAL A 105 8.99 4.47 1.33
CA VAL A 105 7.74 4.52 0.54
C VAL A 105 7.94 3.84 -0.82
N HIS A 106 6.92 3.16 -1.32
CA HIS A 106 6.92 2.51 -2.63
C HIS A 106 7.44 3.46 -3.74
N PRO A 107 8.46 3.09 -4.53
CA PRO A 107 9.06 3.98 -5.54
C PRO A 107 8.02 4.51 -6.54
N GLU A 108 7.12 3.63 -6.99
CA GLU A 108 5.86 3.89 -7.73
C GLU A 108 5.11 5.12 -7.19
N ALA A 109 4.76 5.05 -5.91
CA ALA A 109 4.00 6.07 -5.22
C ALA A 109 4.78 7.38 -5.07
N VAL A 110 6.11 7.32 -4.86
CA VAL A 110 6.89 8.55 -4.80
C VAL A 110 7.00 9.22 -6.16
N GLN A 111 7.09 8.47 -7.27
CA GLN A 111 7.05 9.05 -8.61
C GLN A 111 5.73 9.80 -8.85
N VAL A 112 4.60 9.28 -8.36
CA VAL A 112 3.30 9.97 -8.44
C VAL A 112 3.31 11.27 -7.62
N VAL A 113 3.83 11.23 -6.39
CA VAL A 113 4.00 12.44 -5.54
C VAL A 113 4.89 13.48 -6.23
N GLU A 114 6.04 13.07 -6.76
CA GLU A 114 6.98 13.94 -7.49
C GLU A 114 6.33 14.54 -8.74
N THR A 115 5.54 13.76 -9.48
CA THR A 115 4.80 14.23 -10.65
C THR A 115 3.77 15.29 -10.27
N TYR A 116 3.03 15.09 -9.18
CA TYR A 116 2.07 16.10 -8.68
C TYR A 116 2.79 17.36 -8.21
N ALA A 117 3.89 17.21 -7.46
CA ALA A 117 4.70 18.30 -6.92
C ALA A 117 5.41 19.13 -8.02
N ALA A 118 5.73 18.53 -9.17
CA ALA A 118 6.38 19.22 -10.28
C ALA A 118 5.53 20.34 -10.88
N GLY A 119 4.20 20.18 -10.92
CA GLY A 119 3.28 21.20 -11.44
C GLY A 119 3.40 22.57 -10.75
N PRO A 120 3.27 22.65 -9.42
CA PRO A 120 3.48 23.88 -8.65
C PRO A 120 4.96 24.20 -8.34
N GLY A 121 5.92 23.37 -8.75
CA GLY A 121 7.35 23.58 -8.47
C GLY A 121 7.78 23.26 -7.04
N LEU A 122 7.10 22.34 -6.36
CA LEU A 122 7.38 21.94 -4.98
C LEU A 122 8.51 20.90 -4.93
N ALA A 123 9.44 21.07 -3.99
CA ALA A 123 10.55 20.14 -3.82
C ALA A 123 10.16 18.94 -2.93
N VAL A 124 10.41 17.73 -3.42
CA VAL A 124 10.27 16.48 -2.67
C VAL A 124 11.63 16.06 -2.13
N ARG A 125 11.80 16.09 -0.81
CA ARG A 125 13.04 15.68 -0.12
C ARG A 125 12.94 14.25 0.37
N ARG A 126 13.96 13.44 0.08
CA ARG A 126 14.05 12.06 0.57
C ARG A 126 14.54 11.99 2.02
N TRP A 127 13.90 11.17 2.82
CA TRP A 127 14.30 10.83 4.19
C TRP A 127 14.83 9.39 4.22
N PRO A 128 16.15 9.17 4.35
CA PRO A 128 16.72 7.85 4.12
C PRO A 128 16.42 6.86 5.23
N LEU A 129 16.36 5.58 4.86
CA LEU A 129 16.32 4.46 5.79
C LEU A 129 17.64 4.30 6.57
N GLN A 130 17.53 3.72 7.75
CA GLN A 130 18.63 3.12 8.49
C GLN A 130 19.12 1.89 7.76
N THR A 131 20.45 1.76 7.74
CA THR A 131 21.04 0.79 6.87
C THR A 131 20.85 -0.66 7.35
N ALA A 132 21.07 -0.95 8.63
CA ALA A 132 20.96 -2.33 9.11
C ALA A 132 19.51 -2.81 9.24
N SER A 133 18.62 -1.96 9.74
CA SER A 133 17.24 -2.28 10.09
C SER A 133 16.25 -2.05 8.95
N GLY A 134 16.54 -1.12 8.04
CA GLY A 134 15.59 -0.76 6.97
C GLY A 134 14.40 0.08 7.44
N VAL A 135 14.40 0.59 8.67
CA VAL A 135 13.42 1.57 9.19
C VAL A 135 13.84 2.99 8.82
N THR A 136 12.92 3.94 8.80
CA THR A 136 13.20 5.35 8.52
C THR A 136 14.13 5.96 9.58
N ARG A 137 15.21 6.63 9.16
CA ARG A 137 16.23 7.13 10.09
C ARG A 137 15.85 8.46 10.71
N VAL A 138 15.33 8.41 11.93
CA VAL A 138 15.04 9.60 12.73
C VAL A 138 16.30 10.13 13.42
N GLU A 139 16.65 11.39 13.14
CA GLU A 139 17.74 12.13 13.78
C GLU A 139 17.23 13.55 14.11
N PRO A 140 17.47 14.09 15.32
CA PRO A 140 17.03 15.42 15.70
C PRO A 140 17.50 16.52 14.72
N GLY A 141 16.60 17.44 14.37
CA GLY A 141 16.93 18.61 13.53
C GLY A 141 17.13 18.31 12.04
N ARG A 142 16.86 17.08 11.58
CA ARG A 142 17.09 16.66 10.19
C ARG A 142 15.98 17.10 9.21
N LEU A 143 14.78 17.35 9.72
CA LEU A 143 13.66 17.84 8.91
C LEU A 143 13.82 19.34 8.63
N PRO A 144 13.56 19.79 7.39
CA PRO A 144 13.68 21.21 7.05
C PRO A 144 12.59 22.02 7.77
N ALA A 145 12.90 23.25 8.16
CA ALA A 145 11.99 24.12 8.90
C ALA A 145 10.68 24.43 8.15
N ASN A 146 10.69 24.33 6.81
CA ASN A 146 9.51 24.52 5.96
C ASN A 146 8.80 23.21 5.61
N ALA A 147 9.11 22.08 6.26
CA ALA A 147 8.38 20.83 6.07
C ALA A 147 6.91 21.04 6.45
N GLY A 148 6.00 20.82 5.49
CA GLY A 148 4.56 20.77 5.72
C GLY A 148 4.06 19.35 5.94
N VAL A 149 4.74 18.36 5.34
CA VAL A 149 4.35 16.95 5.47
C VAL A 149 5.54 16.00 5.46
N VAL A 150 5.43 14.96 6.25
CA VAL A 150 6.26 13.76 6.21
C VAL A 150 5.39 12.61 5.69
N LEU A 151 5.80 11.99 4.58
CA LEU A 151 5.17 10.81 4.00
C LEU A 151 5.96 9.56 4.36
N VAL A 152 5.31 8.58 4.99
CA VAL A 152 5.87 7.26 5.30
C VAL A 152 4.93 6.15 4.86
N GLN A 153 5.38 4.89 4.90
CA GLN A 153 4.57 3.73 4.55
C GLN A 153 4.65 2.67 5.66
N GLN A 154 3.53 2.03 5.98
CA GLN A 154 3.41 1.01 7.04
C GLN A 154 2.66 -0.25 6.57
N PRO A 155 3.31 -1.43 6.58
CA PRO A 155 4.76 -1.62 6.57
C PRO A 155 5.39 -0.92 5.36
N ASN A 156 6.67 -0.57 5.47
CA ASN A 156 7.39 0.11 4.40
C ASN A 156 7.63 -0.83 3.20
N TYR A 157 8.19 -0.32 2.12
CA TYR A 157 8.38 -1.02 0.85
C TYR A 157 9.27 -2.27 0.94
N LEU A 158 10.13 -2.36 1.96
CA LEU A 158 10.92 -3.58 2.24
C LEU A 158 10.15 -4.58 3.11
N GLY A 159 8.89 -4.29 3.42
CA GLY A 159 8.01 -5.02 4.32
C GLY A 159 8.24 -4.72 5.80
N VAL A 160 9.15 -3.80 6.14
CA VAL A 160 9.56 -3.49 7.51
C VAL A 160 8.51 -2.63 8.21
N VAL A 161 8.17 -2.99 9.44
CA VAL A 161 7.30 -2.25 10.35
C VAL A 161 8.06 -1.04 10.89
N GLU A 162 7.56 0.16 10.62
CA GLU A 162 8.11 1.43 11.11
C GLU A 162 7.59 1.75 12.52
N ASP A 163 8.39 2.54 13.26
CA ASP A 163 7.99 3.14 14.53
C ASP A 163 7.25 4.46 14.24
N LEU A 164 5.92 4.37 14.13
CA LEU A 164 5.10 5.52 13.75
C LEU A 164 5.04 6.60 14.84
N GLU A 165 5.12 6.25 16.11
CA GLU A 165 5.13 7.22 17.21
C GLU A 165 6.39 8.09 17.13
N LEU A 166 7.56 7.47 16.98
CA LEU A 166 8.83 8.17 16.79
C LEU A 166 8.82 9.08 15.54
N LEU A 167 8.20 8.62 14.46
CA LEU A 167 8.08 9.40 13.23
C LEU A 167 7.10 10.57 13.37
N ALA A 168 6.00 10.39 14.11
CA ALA A 168 5.02 11.42 14.41
C ALA A 168 5.65 12.52 15.27
N GLU A 169 6.33 12.14 16.36
CA GLU A 169 7.06 13.08 17.22
C GLU A 169 8.05 13.93 16.41
N ALA A 170 8.83 13.31 15.53
CA ALA A 170 9.78 14.02 14.68
C ALA A 170 9.10 14.98 13.69
N ALA A 171 8.00 14.56 13.04
CA ALA A 171 7.24 15.40 12.13
C ALA A 171 6.62 16.60 12.85
N HIS A 172 5.95 16.37 13.97
CA HIS A 172 5.28 17.40 14.77
C HIS A 172 6.27 18.38 15.39
N ALA A 173 7.44 17.92 15.85
CA ALA A 173 8.50 18.80 16.35
C ALA A 173 9.01 19.77 15.26
N ALA A 174 8.94 19.39 13.99
CA ALA A 174 9.25 20.27 12.87
C ALA A 174 8.06 21.13 12.41
N GLY A 175 6.86 20.93 12.97
CA GLY A 175 5.61 21.57 12.56
C GLY A 175 5.01 21.02 11.26
N ALA A 176 5.43 19.83 10.84
CA ALA A 176 4.86 19.08 9.72
C ALA A 176 3.77 18.12 10.21
N LEU A 177 2.86 17.72 9.33
CA LEU A 177 1.94 16.60 9.58
C LEU A 177 2.58 15.27 9.17
N LEU A 178 2.24 14.18 9.87
CA LEU A 178 2.58 12.82 9.46
C LEU A 178 1.45 12.24 8.60
N ALA A 179 1.77 11.87 7.37
CA ALA A 179 0.88 11.10 6.51
C ALA A 179 1.43 9.68 6.27
N VAL A 180 0.61 8.66 6.55
CA VAL A 180 1.02 7.26 6.50
C VAL A 180 0.25 6.53 5.39
N SER A 181 0.98 5.99 4.42
CA SER A 181 0.43 5.04 3.44
C SER A 181 0.41 3.64 4.05
N VAL A 182 -0.72 2.95 4.03
CA VAL A 182 -0.86 1.61 4.61
C VAL A 182 -1.29 0.58 3.58
N ASN A 183 -0.86 -0.66 3.81
CA ASN A 183 -1.65 -1.79 3.36
C ASN A 183 -2.70 -2.11 4.44
N PRO A 184 -3.99 -1.84 4.19
CA PRO A 184 -5.02 -1.92 5.24
C PRO A 184 -5.31 -3.36 5.70
N SER A 185 -4.85 -4.39 4.97
CA SER A 185 -4.97 -5.78 5.43
C SER A 185 -4.12 -6.09 6.67
N THR A 186 -3.06 -5.32 6.89
CA THR A 186 -2.13 -5.50 8.03
C THR A 186 -2.71 -4.98 9.34
N LEU A 187 -3.71 -4.09 9.27
CA LEU A 187 -4.34 -3.42 10.42
C LEU A 187 -5.29 -4.34 11.21
N GLY A 188 -5.44 -5.60 10.79
CA GLY A 188 -6.04 -6.64 11.64
C GLY A 188 -5.13 -7.05 12.81
N VAL A 189 -3.83 -6.74 12.73
CA VAL A 189 -2.80 -7.10 13.72
C VAL A 189 -2.02 -5.88 14.18
N LEU A 190 -1.60 -5.01 13.25
CA LEU A 190 -0.88 -3.78 13.58
C LEU A 190 -1.83 -2.75 14.19
N GLU A 191 -1.32 -1.98 15.16
CA GLU A 191 -2.08 -0.87 15.75
C GLU A 191 -2.41 0.19 14.68
N ALA A 192 -3.60 0.79 14.83
CA ALA A 192 -4.10 1.76 13.86
C ALA A 192 -3.21 3.01 13.82
N PRO A 193 -2.75 3.48 12.64
CA PRO A 193 -1.80 4.59 12.57
C PRO A 193 -2.28 5.90 13.21
N GLY A 194 -3.58 6.18 13.18
CA GLY A 194 -4.15 7.37 13.83
C GLY A 194 -3.94 7.38 15.35
N ARG A 195 -3.88 6.20 15.99
CA ARG A 195 -3.57 6.06 17.43
C ARG A 195 -2.07 6.17 17.72
N LEU A 196 -1.23 6.08 16.69
CA LEU A 196 0.23 6.23 16.76
C LEU A 196 0.69 7.61 16.27
N GLY A 197 -0.22 8.58 16.18
CA GLY A 197 0.12 9.97 15.87
C GLY A 197 0.06 10.36 14.38
N ALA A 198 -0.46 9.50 13.49
CA ALA A 198 -0.68 9.88 12.10
C ALA A 198 -1.84 10.89 11.97
N ASP A 199 -1.60 12.02 11.29
CA ASP A 199 -2.62 13.05 11.04
C ASP A 199 -3.50 12.70 9.83
N ILE A 200 -2.92 12.00 8.85
CA ILE A 200 -3.56 11.57 7.61
C ILE A 200 -3.13 10.13 7.33
N VAL A 201 -4.09 9.26 7.02
CA VAL A 201 -3.80 7.87 6.62
C VAL A 201 -4.38 7.63 5.24
N VAL A 202 -3.58 7.05 4.35
CA VAL A 202 -3.98 6.69 2.99
C VAL A 202 -3.66 5.24 2.73
N GLY A 203 -4.26 4.66 1.70
CA GLY A 203 -3.93 3.33 1.27
C GLY A 203 -4.77 2.90 0.08
N ASP A 204 -4.57 1.66 -0.33
CA ASP A 204 -5.35 1.04 -1.40
C ASP A 204 -6.16 -0.14 -0.86
N ALA A 205 -7.48 -0.12 -1.11
CA ALA A 205 -8.40 -1.19 -0.74
C ALA A 205 -8.37 -2.38 -1.71
N GLN A 206 -7.38 -2.47 -2.62
CA GLN A 206 -7.17 -3.61 -3.52
C GLN A 206 -7.22 -4.95 -2.78
N VAL A 207 -6.60 -5.01 -1.60
CA VAL A 207 -6.53 -6.22 -0.74
C VAL A 207 -7.89 -6.71 -0.19
N PHE A 208 -8.96 -5.95 -0.44
CA PHE A 208 -10.33 -6.29 -0.07
C PHE A 208 -11.19 -6.44 -1.32
N GLY A 209 -11.25 -7.66 -1.86
CA GLY A 209 -12.32 -8.04 -2.79
C GLY A 209 -12.10 -7.57 -4.23
N ASN A 210 -11.02 -6.81 -4.46
CA ASN A 210 -10.59 -6.35 -5.77
C ASN A 210 -9.41 -7.21 -6.26
N SER A 211 -9.48 -7.69 -7.50
CA SER A 211 -8.40 -8.47 -8.10
C SER A 211 -7.26 -7.55 -8.59
N PRO A 212 -6.01 -8.05 -8.65
CA PRO A 212 -4.88 -7.33 -9.23
C PRO A 212 -5.14 -6.74 -10.62
N SER A 213 -5.85 -7.48 -11.49
CA SER A 213 -6.35 -7.02 -12.79
C SER A 213 -5.35 -6.23 -13.65
N PHE A 214 -4.07 -6.58 -13.57
CA PHE A 214 -2.98 -5.88 -14.26
C PHE A 214 -2.90 -4.36 -13.94
N GLY A 215 -3.25 -3.98 -12.71
CA GLY A 215 -3.12 -2.62 -12.19
C GLY A 215 -4.39 -2.03 -11.60
N GLY A 216 -5.58 -2.58 -11.91
CA GLY A 216 -6.84 -2.11 -11.33
C GLY A 216 -8.08 -2.49 -12.14
N PRO A 217 -9.26 -1.95 -11.79
CA PRO A 217 -9.47 -0.89 -10.80
C PRO A 217 -9.37 -1.39 -9.35
N SER A 218 -8.88 -0.52 -8.48
CA SER A 218 -8.92 -0.64 -7.02
C SER A 218 -9.49 0.67 -6.43
N ALA A 219 -9.55 0.80 -5.10
CA ALA A 219 -10.04 2.02 -4.46
C ALA A 219 -8.99 2.57 -3.49
N GLY A 220 -8.36 3.68 -3.86
CA GLY A 220 -7.59 4.48 -2.92
C GLY A 220 -8.50 5.05 -1.83
N PHE A 221 -7.98 5.31 -0.63
CA PHE A 221 -8.71 6.03 0.41
C PHE A 221 -7.81 7.05 1.10
N LEU A 222 -8.43 8.06 1.70
CA LEU A 222 -7.79 9.01 2.60
C LEU A 222 -8.68 9.21 3.83
N ALA A 223 -8.06 9.13 5.01
CA ALA A 223 -8.67 9.40 6.29
C ALA A 223 -7.87 10.44 7.09
N CYS A 224 -8.55 11.22 7.93
CA CYS A 224 -7.97 12.27 8.76
C CYS A 224 -8.84 12.54 10.01
N ASP A 225 -8.30 13.34 10.94
CA ASP A 225 -9.07 13.94 12.04
C ASP A 225 -10.22 14.83 11.52
N SER A 226 -11.34 14.85 12.24
CA SER A 226 -12.54 15.62 11.89
C SER A 226 -12.28 17.12 11.72
N ARG A 227 -11.31 17.70 12.43
CA ARG A 227 -10.92 19.11 12.28
C ARG A 227 -10.37 19.44 10.89
N HIS A 228 -9.86 18.43 10.17
CA HIS A 228 -9.30 18.58 8.82
C HIS A 228 -10.32 18.32 7.68
N VAL A 229 -11.57 17.96 8.01
CA VAL A 229 -12.59 17.52 7.04
C VAL A 229 -12.80 18.48 5.86
N ARG A 230 -12.60 19.79 6.08
CA ARG A 230 -12.77 20.82 5.03
C ARG A 230 -11.70 20.75 3.93
N GLN A 231 -10.57 20.07 4.18
CA GLN A 231 -9.47 19.94 3.23
C GLN A 231 -9.42 18.57 2.53
N VAL A 232 -10.31 17.65 2.91
CA VAL A 232 -10.40 16.30 2.34
C VAL A 232 -10.69 16.38 0.83
N PRO A 233 -9.96 15.61 0.00
CA PRO A 233 -10.23 15.51 -1.44
C PRO A 233 -11.41 14.58 -1.73
N GLY A 234 -12.12 14.87 -2.83
CA GLY A 234 -13.21 14.04 -3.30
C GLY A 234 -14.46 14.09 -2.42
N ARG A 235 -15.31 13.08 -2.62
CA ARG A 235 -16.66 13.02 -2.07
C ARG A 235 -16.65 12.58 -0.61
N LEU A 236 -17.65 13.06 0.14
CA LEU A 236 -17.97 12.60 1.48
C LEU A 236 -19.46 12.33 1.55
N VAL A 237 -19.85 11.15 2.05
CA VAL A 237 -21.22 10.87 2.45
C VAL A 237 -21.35 11.11 3.94
N GLY A 238 -22.42 11.81 4.33
CA GLY A 238 -22.80 12.02 5.72
C GLY A 238 -24.19 11.47 6.00
N GLN A 239 -24.41 11.07 7.25
CA GLN A 239 -25.73 10.74 7.78
C GLN A 239 -26.50 12.02 8.14
N THR A 240 -27.79 12.07 7.85
CA THR A 240 -28.71 13.15 8.16
C THR A 240 -30.12 12.57 8.42
N THR A 241 -31.12 13.43 8.58
CA THR A 241 -32.53 13.04 8.65
C THR A 241 -33.34 13.64 7.51
N ASP A 242 -34.35 12.90 7.03
CA ASP A 242 -35.33 13.40 6.06
C ASP A 242 -36.43 14.26 6.71
N ALA A 243 -37.42 14.68 5.91
CA ALA A 243 -38.55 15.49 6.38
C ALA A 243 -39.47 14.75 7.38
N ASP A 244 -39.46 13.41 7.40
CA ASP A 244 -40.21 12.57 8.33
C ASP A 244 -39.36 12.18 9.56
N GLY A 245 -38.13 12.69 9.68
CA GLY A 245 -37.20 12.37 10.77
C GLY A 245 -36.50 11.01 10.64
N ARG A 246 -36.58 10.35 9.49
CA ARG A 246 -35.90 9.06 9.24
C ARG A 246 -34.42 9.30 8.94
N VAL A 247 -33.57 8.39 9.42
CA VAL A 247 -32.14 8.40 9.08
C VAL A 247 -31.97 8.20 7.57
N CYS A 248 -31.20 9.09 6.95
CA CYS A 248 -30.84 9.01 5.54
C CYS A 248 -29.40 9.49 5.32
N TYR A 249 -28.89 9.30 4.11
CA TYR A 249 -27.53 9.64 3.72
C TYR A 249 -27.53 10.63 2.57
N THR A 250 -26.51 11.50 2.50
CA THR A 250 -26.35 12.44 1.39
C THR A 250 -24.88 12.81 1.19
N LEU A 251 -24.55 13.28 -0.02
CA LEU A 251 -23.25 13.91 -0.27
C LEU A 251 -23.17 15.22 0.52
N THR A 252 -22.11 15.37 1.32
CA THR A 252 -21.94 16.53 2.20
C THR A 252 -20.65 17.29 1.91
N LEU A 253 -20.61 18.55 2.34
CA LEU A 253 -19.48 19.45 2.15
C LEU A 253 -19.02 19.55 0.68
N GLN A 254 -19.97 19.46 -0.25
CA GLN A 254 -19.71 19.45 -1.71
C GLN A 254 -19.02 20.73 -2.20
N ALA A 255 -19.10 21.82 -1.43
CA ALA A 255 -18.39 23.06 -1.72
C ALA A 255 -16.86 22.90 -1.74
N ARG A 256 -16.29 21.75 -1.37
CA ARG A 256 -14.87 21.41 -1.57
C ARG A 256 -14.56 20.96 -3.00
N GLU A 257 -15.54 20.42 -3.71
CA GLU A 257 -15.36 19.67 -4.96
C GLU A 257 -15.32 20.58 -6.19
N GLN A 258 -14.73 20.04 -7.27
CA GLN A 258 -14.49 20.76 -8.53
C GLN A 258 -15.75 21.35 -9.18
N HIS A 259 -16.92 20.71 -9.03
CA HIS A 259 -18.15 21.16 -9.67
C HIS A 259 -18.71 22.47 -9.08
N ILE A 260 -18.29 22.81 -7.85
CA ILE A 260 -18.63 24.08 -7.19
C ILE A 260 -17.43 25.03 -7.20
N ARG A 261 -16.26 24.58 -6.72
CA ARG A 261 -15.10 25.46 -6.51
C ARG A 261 -14.14 25.57 -7.69
N ARG A 262 -14.27 24.71 -8.70
CA ARG A 262 -13.41 24.71 -9.90
C ARG A 262 -11.92 24.69 -9.50
N ALA A 263 -11.13 25.66 -9.97
CA ALA A 263 -9.71 25.78 -9.66
C ALA A 263 -9.39 25.98 -8.16
N LYS A 264 -10.36 26.34 -7.32
CA LYS A 264 -10.20 26.49 -5.87
C LYS A 264 -10.63 25.25 -5.08
N ALA A 265 -10.95 24.15 -5.76
CA ALA A 265 -11.33 22.89 -5.14
C ALA A 265 -10.14 22.24 -4.42
N THR A 266 -10.42 21.30 -3.52
CA THR A 266 -9.36 20.56 -2.80
C THR A 266 -8.62 19.57 -3.70
N SER A 267 -9.24 19.14 -4.81
CA SER A 267 -8.70 18.22 -5.81
C SER A 267 -9.48 18.38 -7.13
N ASN A 268 -8.89 17.92 -8.23
CA ASN A 268 -9.55 17.81 -9.53
C ASN A 268 -10.42 16.55 -9.69
N ILE A 269 -10.41 15.63 -8.72
CA ILE A 269 -11.14 14.37 -8.78
C ILE A 269 -12.64 14.59 -8.99
N CYS A 270 -13.25 13.74 -9.83
CA CYS A 270 -14.69 13.78 -10.13
C CYS A 270 -15.28 12.36 -10.09
N SER A 271 -15.02 11.56 -11.14
CA SER A 271 -15.21 10.11 -11.07
C SER A 271 -14.19 9.53 -10.10
N ASN A 272 -14.63 8.58 -9.29
CA ASN A 272 -13.82 7.84 -8.32
C ASN A 272 -14.05 6.34 -8.49
N GLN A 273 -13.72 5.54 -7.48
CA GLN A 273 -13.72 4.08 -7.54
C GLN A 273 -14.83 3.46 -6.66
N ALA A 274 -16.05 4.00 -6.76
CA ALA A 274 -17.17 3.60 -5.90
C ALA A 274 -17.50 2.10 -5.96
N LEU A 275 -17.39 1.46 -7.13
CA LEU A 275 -17.67 0.03 -7.29
C LEU A 275 -16.59 -0.85 -6.64
N SER A 276 -15.32 -0.44 -6.72
CA SER A 276 -14.21 -1.10 -6.02
C SER A 276 -14.28 -0.87 -4.50
N ALA A 277 -14.77 0.29 -4.06
CA ALA A 277 -15.06 0.56 -2.66
C ALA A 277 -16.20 -0.33 -2.14
N LEU A 278 -17.25 -0.55 -2.93
CA LEU A 278 -18.31 -1.52 -2.60
C LEU A 278 -17.77 -2.94 -2.46
N ALA A 279 -16.89 -3.38 -3.38
CA ALA A 279 -16.23 -4.69 -3.28
C ALA A 279 -15.45 -4.84 -1.97
N ALA A 280 -14.73 -3.78 -1.58
CA ALA A 280 -14.00 -3.73 -0.31
C ALA A 280 -14.93 -3.80 0.90
N THR A 281 -16.01 -3.02 0.92
CA THR A 281 -17.01 -3.03 2.01
C THR A 281 -17.64 -4.41 2.18
N ILE A 282 -18.06 -5.06 1.09
CA ILE A 282 -18.64 -6.41 1.15
C ILE A 282 -17.63 -7.40 1.71
N HIS A 283 -16.38 -7.36 1.24
CA HIS A 283 -15.36 -8.28 1.71
C HIS A 283 -15.03 -8.05 3.20
N LEU A 284 -14.88 -6.81 3.63
CA LEU A 284 -14.66 -6.46 5.03
C LEU A 284 -15.83 -6.91 5.92
N ALA A 285 -17.08 -6.73 5.47
CA ALA A 285 -18.26 -7.21 6.18
C ALA A 285 -18.29 -8.74 6.31
N LEU A 286 -17.86 -9.48 5.27
CA LEU A 286 -17.77 -10.94 5.31
C LEU A 286 -16.66 -11.45 6.22
N LEU A 287 -15.51 -10.77 6.26
CA LEU A 287 -14.39 -11.10 7.14
C LEU A 287 -14.72 -10.77 8.60
N GLY A 288 -15.30 -9.60 8.83
CA GLY A 288 -15.38 -8.98 10.15
C GLY A 288 -13.99 -8.74 10.77
N PRO A 289 -13.93 -8.15 11.98
CA PRO A 289 -12.67 -7.88 12.66
C PRO A 289 -11.89 -9.16 12.98
N ARG A 290 -12.60 -10.24 13.34
CA ARG A 290 -11.98 -11.53 13.65
C ARG A 290 -11.35 -12.18 12.42
N GLY A 291 -12.08 -12.27 11.29
CA GLY A 291 -11.56 -12.86 10.07
C GLY A 291 -10.42 -12.04 9.46
N LEU A 292 -10.48 -10.71 9.56
CA LEU A 292 -9.37 -9.85 9.16
C LEU A 292 -8.10 -10.14 9.96
N ARG A 293 -8.22 -10.24 11.29
CA ARG A 293 -7.10 -10.59 12.16
C ARG A 293 -6.56 -11.99 11.87
N GLU A 294 -7.42 -13.00 11.79
CA GLU A 294 -7.01 -14.38 11.48
C GLU A 294 -6.28 -14.46 10.13
N ARG A 295 -6.79 -13.79 9.09
CA ARG A 295 -6.11 -13.69 7.79
C ARG A 295 -4.73 -13.05 7.91
N ALA A 296 -4.64 -11.92 8.62
CA ALA A 296 -3.40 -11.19 8.79
C ALA A 296 -2.34 -12.01 9.58
N GLU A 297 -2.76 -12.74 10.62
CA GLU A 297 -1.91 -13.66 11.39
C GLU A 297 -1.40 -14.82 10.52
N ILE A 298 -2.23 -15.39 9.64
CA ILE A 298 -1.81 -16.43 8.69
C ILE A 298 -0.71 -15.89 7.75
N CYS A 299 -0.92 -14.71 7.15
CA CYS A 299 0.07 -14.09 6.26
C CYS A 299 1.40 -13.88 7.00
N LEU A 300 1.35 -13.32 8.21
CA LEU A 300 2.51 -13.08 9.06
C LEU A 300 3.27 -14.38 9.36
N GLN A 301 2.57 -15.41 9.86
CA GLN A 301 3.20 -16.69 10.21
C GLN A 301 3.87 -17.37 9.01
N ARG A 302 3.19 -17.38 7.86
CA ARG A 302 3.68 -18.00 6.63
C ARG A 302 4.87 -17.25 6.03
N ALA A 303 4.84 -15.92 6.04
CA ALA A 303 5.97 -15.10 5.59
C ALA A 303 7.23 -15.38 6.42
N HIS A 304 7.08 -15.42 7.74
CA HIS A 304 8.17 -15.72 8.67
C HIS A 304 8.67 -17.16 8.57
N TYR A 305 7.79 -18.14 8.30
CA TYR A 305 8.19 -19.50 7.97
C TYR A 305 9.05 -19.52 6.69
N LEU A 306 8.55 -18.94 5.61
CA LEU A 306 9.21 -18.96 4.31
C LEU A 306 10.58 -18.27 4.36
N GLN A 307 10.68 -17.08 4.96
CA GLN A 307 11.96 -16.39 5.10
C GLN A 307 12.99 -17.26 5.84
N ARG A 308 12.62 -17.83 6.99
CA ARG A 308 13.53 -18.70 7.76
C ARG A 308 13.96 -19.94 6.98
N ALA A 309 13.06 -20.53 6.21
CA ALA A 309 13.37 -21.70 5.40
C ALA A 309 14.34 -21.35 4.26
N LEU A 310 14.11 -20.22 3.57
CA LEU A 310 14.98 -19.75 2.50
C LEU A 310 16.38 -19.35 3.00
N CYS A 311 16.47 -18.70 4.17
CA CYS A 311 17.76 -18.33 4.75
C CYS A 311 18.58 -19.53 5.27
N ARG A 312 18.05 -20.76 5.24
CA ARG A 312 18.86 -21.98 5.45
C ARG A 312 19.59 -22.42 4.18
N LEU A 313 19.19 -21.92 3.00
CA LEU A 313 19.86 -22.22 1.75
C LEU A 313 21.16 -21.40 1.63
N PRO A 314 22.24 -21.97 1.06
CA PRO A 314 23.53 -21.29 0.98
C PRO A 314 23.45 -19.95 0.22
N GLY A 315 23.90 -18.87 0.88
CA GLY A 315 24.03 -17.55 0.26
C GLY A 315 22.76 -16.71 0.20
N ILE A 316 21.61 -17.21 0.69
CA ILE A 316 20.42 -16.39 0.89
C ILE A 316 20.43 -15.80 2.31
N GLU A 317 20.35 -14.48 2.40
CA GLU A 317 20.32 -13.76 3.67
C GLU A 317 19.18 -12.73 3.69
N PRO A 318 18.64 -12.36 4.86
CA PRO A 318 17.75 -11.20 4.96
C PRO A 318 18.47 -9.95 4.48
N PHE A 319 17.82 -9.13 3.64
CA PHE A 319 18.43 -7.89 3.13
C PHE A 319 18.58 -6.83 4.25
N VAL A 320 17.64 -6.83 5.19
CA VAL A 320 17.60 -5.97 6.38
C VAL A 320 17.15 -6.77 7.60
N THR A 321 17.41 -6.24 8.79
CA THR A 321 17.14 -6.91 10.08
C THR A 321 15.87 -6.41 10.79
N GLY A 322 15.20 -5.39 10.25
CA GLY A 322 13.96 -4.86 10.81
C GLY A 322 12.86 -5.91 10.84
N LEU A 323 11.95 -5.76 11.80
CA LEU A 323 10.76 -6.60 11.89
C LEU A 323 9.89 -6.36 10.65
N PHE A 324 9.48 -7.43 9.98
CA PHE A 324 8.65 -7.34 8.79
C PHE A 324 7.30 -8.03 9.02
N PHE A 325 6.31 -7.66 8.21
CA PHE A 325 4.98 -8.23 8.29
C PHE A 325 4.83 -9.47 7.39
N PHE A 326 4.21 -9.34 6.21
CA PHE A 326 3.99 -10.46 5.29
C PHE A 326 4.88 -10.40 4.04
N GLU A 327 5.58 -9.29 3.84
CA GLU A 327 6.50 -9.06 2.72
C GLU A 327 7.91 -8.85 3.29
N PHE A 328 8.94 -9.33 2.60
CA PHE A 328 10.33 -9.20 3.06
C PHE A 328 11.32 -9.21 1.90
N ALA A 329 12.44 -8.54 2.09
CA ALA A 329 13.54 -8.50 1.11
C ALA A 329 14.65 -9.49 1.46
N LEU A 330 15.12 -10.24 0.46
CA LEU A 330 16.24 -11.18 0.54
C LEU A 330 17.41 -10.71 -0.31
N SER A 331 18.62 -10.84 0.22
CA SER A 331 19.86 -10.79 -0.55
C SER A 331 20.16 -12.18 -1.10
N LEU A 332 20.35 -12.28 -2.41
CA LEU A 332 20.65 -13.52 -3.11
C LEU A 332 22.14 -13.62 -3.47
N PRO A 333 22.68 -14.84 -3.66
CA PRO A 333 24.07 -15.04 -4.09
C PRO A 333 24.27 -14.84 -5.60
N CYS A 334 23.20 -14.55 -6.34
CA CYS A 334 23.18 -14.29 -7.77
C CYS A 334 22.18 -13.17 -8.11
N PRO A 335 22.21 -12.62 -9.33
CA PRO A 335 21.24 -11.60 -9.74
C PRO A 335 19.80 -12.09 -9.64
N ALA A 336 18.96 -11.30 -8.97
CA ALA A 336 17.58 -11.61 -8.66
C ALA A 336 16.71 -11.81 -9.90
N GLU A 337 16.99 -11.13 -11.01
CA GLU A 337 16.32 -11.38 -12.29
C GLU A 337 16.57 -12.78 -12.83
N ILE A 338 17.82 -13.26 -12.75
CA ILE A 338 18.21 -14.58 -13.25
C ILE A 338 17.63 -15.65 -12.34
N PHE A 339 17.73 -15.45 -11.02
CA PHE A 339 17.07 -16.31 -10.03
C PHE A 339 15.55 -16.38 -10.29
N ALA A 340 14.90 -15.22 -10.49
CA ALA A 340 13.47 -15.16 -10.74
C ALA A 340 13.05 -15.87 -12.03
N ALA A 341 13.79 -15.70 -13.12
CA ALA A 341 13.53 -16.42 -14.35
C ALA A 341 13.67 -17.95 -14.18
N ALA A 342 14.71 -18.41 -13.47
CA ALA A 342 14.95 -19.82 -13.22
C ALA A 342 13.89 -20.47 -12.30
N MET A 343 13.37 -19.71 -11.33
CA MET A 343 12.25 -20.12 -10.48
C MET A 343 10.94 -20.19 -11.28
N ARG A 344 10.65 -19.20 -12.14
CA ARG A 344 9.44 -19.21 -13.00
C ARG A 344 9.44 -20.40 -13.95
N ALA A 345 10.59 -20.78 -14.50
CA ALA A 345 10.74 -21.99 -15.31
C ALA A 345 10.41 -23.29 -14.55
N ARG A 346 10.44 -23.26 -13.20
CA ARG A 346 10.04 -24.36 -12.30
C ARG A 346 8.61 -24.20 -11.75
N GLY A 347 7.86 -23.23 -12.29
CA GLY A 347 6.48 -22.96 -11.92
C GLY A 347 6.29 -22.26 -10.57
N VAL A 348 7.28 -21.46 -10.15
CA VAL A 348 7.20 -20.61 -8.95
C VAL A 348 7.47 -19.17 -9.37
N ASP A 349 6.58 -18.22 -9.06
CA ASP A 349 6.89 -16.80 -9.19
C ASP A 349 7.47 -16.33 -7.85
N PRO A 350 8.79 -16.12 -7.72
CA PRO A 350 9.41 -16.04 -6.40
C PRO A 350 9.31 -14.66 -5.74
N GLY A 351 8.82 -13.66 -6.47
CA GLY A 351 8.81 -12.27 -6.01
C GLY A 351 9.28 -11.29 -7.07
N VAL A 352 9.51 -10.06 -6.65
CA VAL A 352 9.88 -8.94 -7.50
C VAL A 352 11.37 -8.59 -7.32
N PRO A 353 12.21 -8.74 -8.35
CA PRO A 353 13.57 -8.24 -8.33
C PRO A 353 13.59 -6.71 -8.16
N LEU A 354 14.29 -6.20 -7.15
CA LEU A 354 14.28 -4.76 -6.85
C LEU A 354 15.07 -3.92 -7.86
N SER A 355 15.90 -4.54 -8.69
CA SER A 355 16.54 -3.90 -9.84
C SER A 355 15.54 -3.23 -10.80
N ARG A 356 14.30 -3.73 -10.90
CA ARG A 356 13.27 -3.17 -11.78
C ARG A 356 12.79 -1.79 -11.34
N LEU A 357 12.90 -1.47 -10.05
CA LEU A 357 12.26 -0.31 -9.43
C LEU A 357 13.28 0.79 -9.05
N GLY A 358 14.51 0.67 -9.58
CA GLY A 358 15.56 1.68 -9.48
C GLY A 358 16.22 1.78 -8.11
N SER A 359 17.28 2.60 -8.00
CA SER A 359 18.12 2.83 -6.82
C SER A 359 17.41 3.50 -5.62
N ALA A 360 16.07 3.54 -5.61
CA ALA A 360 15.24 4.33 -4.70
C ALA A 360 15.33 3.91 -3.21
N ILE A 361 15.80 2.69 -2.93
CA ILE A 361 15.91 2.13 -1.57
C ILE A 361 17.10 2.74 -0.78
N GLY A 362 17.94 3.56 -1.41
CA GLY A 362 19.09 4.18 -0.76
C GLY A 362 20.09 3.15 -0.20
N ASN A 363 21.02 3.59 0.65
CA ASN A 363 22.10 2.75 1.19
C ASN A 363 21.62 1.74 2.26
N ALA A 364 20.36 1.27 2.23
CA ALA A 364 19.88 0.24 3.15
C ALA A 364 20.60 -1.11 2.90
N GLY A 365 20.90 -1.87 3.95
CA GLY A 365 21.64 -3.14 3.96
C GLY A 365 23.19 -3.10 3.99
N SER A 366 23.88 -1.95 3.96
CA SER A 366 25.35 -1.81 3.89
C SER A 366 26.13 -1.60 5.22
N ARG A 367 27.25 -2.33 5.39
CA ARG A 367 28.31 -2.00 6.39
C ARG A 367 29.52 -1.27 5.77
N SER A 368 29.52 -0.94 4.45
CA SER A 368 30.66 -0.31 3.75
C SER A 368 30.30 0.37 2.40
N ALA A 369 30.94 1.51 2.11
CA ALA A 369 30.66 2.40 0.96
C ALA A 369 31.07 1.86 -0.43
N ALA A 370 31.86 0.78 -0.52
CA ALA A 370 32.33 0.23 -1.80
C ALA A 370 31.31 -0.64 -2.56
N ALA A 371 30.19 -1.04 -1.91
CA ALA A 371 29.21 -2.01 -2.43
C ALA A 371 27.98 -1.39 -3.15
N ASN A 372 28.06 -0.12 -3.55
CA ASN A 372 26.87 0.68 -3.92
C ASN A 372 26.37 0.53 -5.37
N ARG A 373 27.07 -0.20 -6.25
CA ARG A 373 26.66 -0.34 -7.68
C ARG A 373 26.08 -1.70 -8.06
N THR A 374 26.23 -2.73 -7.22
CA THR A 374 25.89 -4.14 -7.52
C THR A 374 24.72 -4.71 -6.70
N ARG A 375 24.06 -3.91 -5.84
CA ARG A 375 23.18 -4.46 -4.79
C ARG A 375 21.70 -4.57 -5.13
N GLY A 376 21.05 -3.59 -5.77
CA GLY A 376 19.65 -3.77 -6.20
C GLY A 376 19.44 -4.96 -7.14
N GLU A 377 20.50 -5.32 -7.88
CA GLU A 377 20.54 -6.46 -8.80
C GLU A 377 20.35 -7.81 -8.12
N ASN A 378 20.75 -7.96 -6.86
CA ASN A 378 20.69 -9.24 -6.12
C ASN A 378 19.58 -9.27 -5.06
N VAL A 379 18.73 -8.23 -4.97
CA VAL A 379 17.65 -8.20 -3.97
C VAL A 379 16.33 -8.65 -4.59
N LEU A 380 15.67 -9.57 -3.92
CA LEU A 380 14.34 -10.07 -4.25
C LEU A 380 13.36 -9.70 -3.14
N LEU A 381 12.25 -9.05 -3.49
CA LEU A 381 11.14 -8.78 -2.59
C LEU A 381 10.10 -9.90 -2.72
N VAL A 382 9.78 -10.55 -1.60
CA VAL A 382 8.89 -11.72 -1.54
C VAL A 382 7.67 -11.37 -0.70
N ALA A 383 6.47 -11.54 -1.25
CA ALA A 383 5.22 -11.36 -0.52
C ALA A 383 4.53 -12.71 -0.30
N VAL A 384 4.00 -12.91 0.91
CA VAL A 384 3.25 -14.11 1.28
C VAL A 384 1.87 -13.70 1.79
N THR A 385 0.81 -14.28 1.25
CA THR A 385 -0.56 -14.04 1.71
C THR A 385 -1.25 -15.36 2.10
N GLU A 386 -2.52 -15.28 2.52
CA GLU A 386 -3.31 -16.45 2.89
C GLU A 386 -3.56 -17.41 1.71
N VAL A 387 -3.35 -16.96 0.47
CA VAL A 387 -3.51 -17.78 -0.73
C VAL A 387 -2.28 -18.63 -1.04
N ASN A 388 -1.17 -18.45 -0.31
CA ASN A 388 0.02 -19.29 -0.41
C ASN A 388 -0.07 -20.42 0.63
N PRO A 389 -0.57 -21.63 0.27
CA PRO A 389 -0.67 -22.73 1.22
C PRO A 389 0.72 -23.29 1.58
N PRO A 390 0.87 -24.06 2.68
CA PRO A 390 2.15 -24.63 3.10
C PRO A 390 2.90 -25.36 1.97
N GLU A 391 2.19 -26.09 1.13
CA GLU A 391 2.75 -26.84 -0.01
C GLU A 391 3.41 -25.91 -1.04
N ALA A 392 2.86 -24.70 -1.24
CA ALA A 392 3.47 -23.69 -2.10
C ALA A 392 4.74 -23.10 -1.48
N LEU A 393 4.80 -22.96 -0.15
CA LEU A 393 5.99 -22.50 0.56
C LEU A 393 7.12 -23.54 0.44
N ASP A 394 6.80 -24.81 0.64
CA ASP A 394 7.78 -25.91 0.52
C ASP A 394 8.26 -26.06 -0.93
N ARG A 395 7.35 -25.93 -1.91
CA ARG A 395 7.70 -25.89 -3.33
C ARG A 395 8.64 -24.74 -3.67
N TYR A 396 8.43 -23.55 -3.08
CA TYR A 396 9.37 -22.44 -3.25
C TYR A 396 10.75 -22.87 -2.76
N VAL A 397 10.87 -23.35 -1.52
CA VAL A 397 12.16 -23.69 -0.91
C VAL A 397 12.89 -24.76 -1.71
N ALA A 398 12.19 -25.80 -2.17
CA ALA A 398 12.76 -26.84 -3.02
C ALA A 398 13.28 -26.28 -4.35
N ALA A 399 12.46 -25.52 -5.07
CA ALA A 399 12.85 -24.91 -6.34
C ALA A 399 14.03 -23.93 -6.18
N ALA A 400 14.06 -23.16 -5.08
CA ALA A 400 15.16 -22.26 -4.77
C ALA A 400 16.47 -23.03 -4.55
N GLY A 401 16.43 -24.17 -3.84
CA GLY A 401 17.58 -25.05 -3.66
C GLY A 401 18.14 -25.55 -4.99
N GLU A 402 17.29 -26.08 -5.86
CA GLU A 402 17.69 -26.57 -7.18
C GLU A 402 18.31 -25.46 -8.06
N VAL A 403 17.75 -24.25 -8.00
CA VAL A 403 18.25 -23.09 -8.74
C VAL A 403 19.66 -22.73 -8.25
N LEU A 404 19.87 -22.70 -6.94
CA LEU A 404 21.18 -22.39 -6.34
C LEU A 404 22.22 -23.48 -6.64
N ASP A 405 21.85 -24.75 -6.57
CA ASP A 405 22.73 -25.87 -6.92
C ASP A 405 23.19 -25.79 -8.38
N HIS A 406 22.26 -25.44 -9.28
CA HIS A 406 22.58 -25.23 -10.70
C HIS A 406 23.57 -24.07 -10.90
N PHE A 407 23.40 -22.95 -10.20
CA PHE A 407 24.35 -21.82 -10.25
C PHE A 407 25.71 -22.19 -9.67
N ALA A 408 25.75 -22.93 -8.56
CA ALA A 408 27.00 -23.38 -7.96
C ALA A 408 27.78 -24.33 -8.88
N ALA A 409 27.09 -25.19 -9.63
CA ALA A 409 27.70 -26.10 -10.60
C ALA A 409 28.26 -25.35 -11.84
N THR A 410 27.52 -24.37 -12.37
CA THR A 410 27.95 -23.58 -13.54
C THR A 410 29.05 -22.56 -13.23
N SER A 411 29.14 -22.09 -11.97
CA SER A 411 30.19 -21.16 -11.54
C SER A 411 31.56 -21.81 -11.29
N ARG A 412 31.65 -23.15 -11.29
CA ARG A 412 32.85 -23.93 -10.92
C ARG A 412 33.65 -24.51 -12.10
N GLY A 413 33.39 -24.14 -13.35
CA GLY A 413 34.14 -24.66 -14.49
C GLY A 413 34.38 -23.63 -15.61
N PRO A 414 35.52 -23.69 -16.33
CA PRO A 414 35.64 -23.03 -17.63
C PRO A 414 34.74 -23.77 -18.63
N LEU A 415 33.88 -23.05 -19.33
CA LEU A 415 33.02 -23.61 -20.38
C LEU A 415 33.87 -24.17 -21.53
N PRO A 416 33.50 -25.31 -22.14
CA PRO A 416 33.90 -25.63 -23.52
C PRO A 416 33.23 -24.70 -24.54
#